data_AF-A0AA43LUQ8-F1
#
_entry.id   AF-A0AA43LUQ8-F1
#
_cell.length_a   1.000
_cell.length_b   1.000
_cell.length_c   1.000
_cell.angle_alpha   90.00
_cell.angle_beta   90.00
_cell.angle_gamma   90.00
#
_symmetry.space_group_name_H-M   'P 1'
#
loop_
_entity.id
_entity.type
_entity.pdbx_description
1 polymer ?
#
loop_
_entity_poly.entity_id
_entity_poly.type
_entity_poly.pdbx_seq_one_letter_code
_entity_poly.pdbx_strand_id
1 'polypeptide(L)'
;MKGDLKQLQSQLQIQFHDPVLLKQAFTHASYVNEHRFNQHQDNERLEFLGDAVLELTVSEYLYNLLPDRPEGELTKLRAAIVCEPSLVKFAESLGFGRFVLLGKGEELTGGRTRPALLADVFESFVGALYLDQGLETVRCFLDNHVFPLVETDGKLQMQMSDFKTELQELIQHHGLGTLEYRIIEERGPAHEREFVSEVYMASQSLGRGNGRSKKEAEQQAAAAALLRLKEDGA
;
A
#
# COMPACT_ATOMS: atom_id res chain seq x y z
N MET A 1 13.80 1.38 -23.20
CA MET A 1 13.00 2.12 -24.21
C MET A 1 12.15 3.14 -23.49
N LYS A 2 12.12 4.40 -23.93
CA LYS A 2 11.19 5.41 -23.40
C LYS A 2 9.78 5.06 -23.91
N GLY A 3 8.81 4.98 -23.01
CA GLY A 3 7.41 4.73 -23.34
C GLY A 3 6.73 5.98 -23.89
N ASP A 4 5.70 5.79 -24.72
CA ASP A 4 4.86 6.88 -25.24
C ASP A 4 3.65 7.10 -24.32
N LEU A 5 3.41 8.33 -23.86
CA LEU A 5 2.24 8.67 -23.04
C LEU A 5 0.90 8.36 -23.73
N LYS A 6 0.86 8.30 -25.07
CA LYS A 6 -0.32 7.79 -25.80
C LYS A 6 -0.56 6.31 -25.55
N GLN A 7 0.50 5.51 -25.46
CA GLN A 7 0.41 4.10 -25.13
C GLN A 7 -0.11 3.92 -23.71
N LEU A 8 0.38 4.73 -22.75
CA LEU A 8 -0.09 4.70 -21.37
C LEU A 8 -1.59 4.99 -21.29
N GLN A 9 -2.05 6.05 -21.94
CA GLN A 9 -3.48 6.41 -21.99
C GLN A 9 -4.36 5.28 -22.54
N SER A 10 -3.91 4.60 -23.60
CA SER A 10 -4.60 3.42 -24.14
C SER A 10 -4.59 2.24 -23.18
N GLN A 11 -3.49 1.98 -22.48
CA GLN A 11 -3.36 0.91 -21.49
C GLN A 11 -4.30 1.13 -20.29
N LEU A 12 -4.42 2.37 -19.82
CA LEU A 12 -5.27 2.75 -18.70
C LEU A 12 -6.72 3.00 -19.12
N GLN A 13 -7.03 3.03 -20.42
CA GLN A 13 -8.32 3.45 -20.96
C GLN A 13 -8.75 4.85 -20.49
N ILE A 14 -7.78 5.74 -20.25
CA ILE A 14 -7.98 7.12 -19.81
C ILE A 14 -7.38 8.04 -20.87
N GLN A 15 -8.17 8.95 -21.43
CA GLN A 15 -7.70 9.98 -22.35
C GLN A 15 -7.68 11.31 -21.61
N PHE A 16 -6.49 11.92 -21.47
CA PHE A 16 -6.34 13.24 -20.84
C PHE A 16 -6.86 14.34 -21.77
N HIS A 17 -7.61 15.29 -21.21
CA HIS A 17 -8.03 16.50 -21.93
C HIS A 17 -6.85 17.46 -22.11
N ASP A 18 -5.97 17.56 -21.12
CA ASP A 18 -4.72 18.29 -21.17
C ASP A 18 -3.49 17.34 -21.20
N PRO A 19 -2.92 17.05 -22.38
CA PRO A 19 -1.70 16.24 -22.50
C PRO A 19 -0.46 16.87 -21.85
N VAL A 20 -0.45 18.19 -21.63
CA VAL A 20 0.67 18.88 -20.96
C VAL A 20 0.70 18.49 -19.49
N LEU A 21 -0.47 18.40 -18.87
CA LEU A 21 -0.61 17.99 -17.47
C LEU A 21 -0.15 16.55 -17.25
N LEU A 22 -0.54 15.63 -18.13
CA LEU A 22 -0.02 14.25 -18.10
C LEU A 22 1.50 14.22 -18.28
N LYS A 23 2.04 15.01 -19.20
CA LYS A 23 3.49 15.08 -19.39
C LYS A 23 4.19 15.63 -18.13
N GLN A 24 3.62 16.63 -17.48
CA GLN A 24 4.15 17.20 -16.25
C GLN A 24 4.21 16.14 -15.14
N ALA A 25 3.17 15.32 -14.97
CA ALA A 25 3.16 14.25 -13.96
C ALA A 25 4.34 13.26 -14.08
N PHE A 26 4.86 13.06 -15.29
CA PHE A 26 6.00 12.20 -15.57
C PHE A 26 7.33 12.96 -15.73
N THR A 27 7.38 14.25 -15.38
CA THR A 27 8.57 15.09 -15.53
C THR A 27 9.25 15.34 -14.19
N HIS A 28 10.39 14.69 -13.96
CA HIS A 28 11.18 14.90 -12.73
C HIS A 28 11.97 16.21 -12.77
N ALA A 29 12.23 16.81 -11.61
CA ALA A 29 12.99 18.06 -11.46
C ALA A 29 14.37 18.04 -12.16
N SER A 30 15.05 16.87 -12.20
CA SER A 30 16.32 16.75 -12.93
C SER A 30 16.19 16.99 -14.44
N TYR A 31 15.05 16.63 -15.04
CA TYR A 31 14.80 16.89 -16.46
C TYR A 31 14.61 18.37 -16.73
N VAL A 32 13.83 19.06 -15.89
CA VAL A 32 13.60 20.51 -15.98
C VAL A 32 14.91 21.28 -15.82
N ASN A 33 15.74 20.87 -14.86
CA ASN A 33 17.03 21.49 -14.61
C ASN A 33 18.02 21.39 -15.78
N GLU A 34 17.95 20.33 -16.57
CA GLU A 34 18.75 20.16 -17.80
C GLU A 34 18.14 20.90 -19.01
N HIS A 35 16.84 21.21 -18.99
CA HIS A 35 16.09 21.79 -20.11
C HIS A 35 15.45 23.15 -19.75
N ARG A 36 16.17 23.99 -19.00
CA ARG A 36 15.66 25.26 -18.41
C ARG A 36 15.04 26.24 -19.41
N PHE A 37 15.33 26.12 -20.70
CA PHE A 37 14.78 26.98 -21.75
C PHE A 37 13.34 26.61 -22.18
N ASN A 38 12.82 25.45 -21.77
CA ASN A 38 11.55 24.93 -22.29
C ASN A 38 10.31 25.19 -21.41
N GLN A 39 10.44 26.02 -20.35
CA GLN A 39 9.35 26.34 -19.40
C GLN A 39 8.57 25.11 -18.88
N HIS A 40 9.22 23.95 -18.81
CA HIS A 40 8.60 22.75 -18.25
C HIS A 40 8.50 22.89 -16.74
N GLN A 41 7.35 22.51 -16.19
CA GLN A 41 7.19 22.31 -14.75
C GLN A 41 7.53 20.85 -14.44
N ASP A 42 8.08 20.62 -13.26
CA ASP A 42 8.24 19.28 -12.70
C ASP A 42 6.94 18.80 -12.04
N ASN A 43 7.01 17.59 -11.52
CA ASN A 43 5.89 16.86 -10.96
C ASN A 43 5.64 17.17 -9.46
N GLU A 44 6.55 17.85 -8.76
CA GLU A 44 6.50 18.03 -7.29
C GLU A 44 5.19 18.68 -6.79
N ARG A 45 4.63 19.64 -7.54
CA ARG A 45 3.33 20.25 -7.18
C ARG A 45 2.14 19.33 -7.42
N LEU A 46 2.25 18.44 -8.41
CA LEU A 46 1.21 17.44 -8.69
C LEU A 46 1.28 16.29 -7.69
N GLU A 47 2.48 15.88 -7.29
CA GLU A 47 2.74 14.94 -6.20
C GLU A 47 2.05 15.41 -4.91
N PHE A 48 2.35 16.64 -4.47
CA PHE A 48 1.73 17.24 -3.29
C PHE A 48 0.19 17.20 -3.31
N LEU A 49 -0.42 17.48 -4.47
CA LEU A 49 -1.88 17.40 -4.61
C LEU A 49 -2.38 15.96 -4.67
N GLY A 50 -1.64 15.11 -5.37
CA GLY A 50 -1.95 13.71 -5.60
C GLY A 50 -1.96 12.89 -4.32
N ASP A 51 -1.03 13.13 -3.41
CA ASP A 51 -1.01 12.54 -2.07
C ASP A 51 -2.35 12.80 -1.34
N ALA A 52 -2.76 14.07 -1.22
CA ALA A 52 -4.02 14.43 -0.57
C ALA A 52 -5.26 13.81 -1.25
N VAL A 53 -5.27 13.75 -2.59
CA VAL A 53 -6.35 13.11 -3.35
C VAL A 53 -6.38 11.61 -3.09
N LEU A 54 -5.22 10.96 -3.05
CA LEU A 54 -5.08 9.53 -2.79
C LEU A 54 -5.49 9.18 -1.36
N GLU A 55 -5.05 9.96 -0.37
CA GLU A 55 -5.46 9.81 1.02
C GLU A 55 -6.99 9.87 1.15
N LEU A 56 -7.64 10.85 0.52
CA LEU A 56 -9.08 11.00 0.55
C LEU A 56 -9.81 9.80 -0.08
N THR A 57 -9.43 9.42 -1.30
CA THR A 57 -10.10 8.34 -2.04
C THR A 57 -9.88 6.98 -1.40
N VAL A 58 -8.69 6.70 -0.87
CA VAL A 58 -8.43 5.47 -0.10
C VAL A 58 -9.20 5.48 1.22
N SER A 59 -9.27 6.62 1.92
CA SER A 59 -10.10 6.76 3.13
C SER A 59 -11.57 6.46 2.85
N GLU A 60 -12.13 7.02 1.78
CA GLU A 60 -13.52 6.81 1.38
C GLU A 60 -13.76 5.34 0.98
N TYR A 61 -12.83 4.74 0.25
CA TYR A 61 -12.88 3.31 -0.09
C TYR A 61 -12.97 2.43 1.16
N LEU A 62 -12.05 2.62 2.12
CA LEU A 62 -12.01 1.86 3.35
C LEU A 62 -13.24 2.09 4.24
N TYR A 63 -13.71 3.33 4.33
CA TYR A 63 -14.91 3.69 5.08
C TYR A 63 -16.15 2.92 4.59
N ASN A 64 -16.32 2.83 3.26
CA ASN A 64 -17.46 2.13 2.67
C ASN A 64 -17.29 0.61 2.69
N LEU A 65 -16.06 0.11 2.49
CA LEU A 65 -15.76 -1.32 2.48
C LEU A 65 -15.90 -1.95 3.87
N LEU A 66 -15.54 -1.20 4.92
CA LEU A 66 -15.38 -1.72 6.28
C LEU A 66 -16.16 -0.88 7.32
N PRO A 67 -17.50 -0.83 7.25
CA PRO A 67 -18.32 0.08 8.07
C PRO A 67 -18.25 -0.18 9.58
N ASP A 68 -17.93 -1.41 9.99
CA ASP A 68 -17.87 -1.81 11.40
C ASP A 68 -16.47 -1.64 12.03
N ARG A 69 -15.47 -1.19 11.26
CA ARG A 69 -14.09 -1.04 11.75
C ARG A 69 -13.88 0.29 12.48
N PRO A 70 -13.11 0.32 13.58
CA PRO A 70 -12.81 1.55 14.29
C PRO A 70 -11.84 2.45 13.48
N GLU A 71 -11.92 3.76 13.72
CA GLU A 71 -11.10 4.77 13.03
C GLU A 71 -9.61 4.45 13.03
N GLY A 72 -9.05 4.02 14.17
CA GLY A 72 -7.62 3.70 14.27
C GLY A 72 -7.17 2.55 13.35
N GLU A 73 -8.04 1.57 13.09
CA GLU A 73 -7.76 0.49 12.13
C GLU A 73 -7.84 0.98 10.69
N LEU A 74 -8.85 1.80 10.37
CA LEU A 74 -8.97 2.43 9.05
C LEU A 74 -7.76 3.31 8.74
N THR A 75 -7.27 4.06 9.73
CA THR A 75 -6.06 4.89 9.61
C THR A 75 -4.81 4.04 9.37
N LYS A 76 -4.65 2.90 10.07
CA LYS A 76 -3.54 1.95 9.82
C LYS A 76 -3.61 1.37 8.39
N LEU A 77 -4.81 0.98 7.95
CA LEU A 77 -5.05 0.44 6.61
C LEU A 77 -4.73 1.45 5.52
N ARG A 78 -5.23 2.69 5.66
CA ARG A 78 -4.91 3.77 4.73
C ARG A 78 -3.40 3.95 4.64
N ALA A 79 -2.72 4.11 5.76
CA ALA A 79 -1.27 4.30 5.81
C ALA A 79 -0.50 3.13 5.15
N ALA A 80 -1.01 1.90 5.24
CA ALA A 80 -0.40 0.75 4.56
C ALA A 80 -0.63 0.73 3.04
N ILE A 81 -1.72 1.33 2.57
CA ILE A 81 -2.06 1.42 1.14
C ILE A 81 -1.31 2.59 0.48
N VAL A 82 -1.23 3.74 1.14
CA VAL A 82 -0.63 4.96 0.58
C VAL A 82 0.86 5.13 0.92
N CYS A 83 1.52 4.12 1.50
CA CYS A 83 2.96 4.22 1.78
C CYS A 83 3.81 3.96 0.52
N GLU A 84 5.02 4.55 0.50
CA GLU A 84 5.99 4.42 -0.61
C GLU A 84 6.12 2.98 -1.14
N PRO A 85 6.30 1.92 -0.32
CA PRO A 85 6.40 0.56 -0.85
C PRO A 85 5.17 0.08 -1.63
N SER A 86 3.97 0.53 -1.25
CA SER A 86 2.73 0.21 -1.97
C SER A 86 2.64 0.99 -3.27
N LEU A 87 2.94 2.30 -3.23
CA LEU A 87 2.92 3.17 -4.42
C LEU A 87 3.93 2.71 -5.48
N VAL A 88 5.12 2.29 -5.06
CA VAL A 88 6.12 1.68 -5.94
C VAL A 88 5.57 0.44 -6.63
N LYS A 89 4.93 -0.47 -5.89
CA LYS A 89 4.30 -1.67 -6.48
C LYS A 89 3.24 -1.29 -7.51
N PHE A 90 2.41 -0.29 -7.23
CA PHE A 90 1.38 0.17 -8.17
C PHE A 90 2.03 0.76 -9.43
N ALA A 91 3.01 1.65 -9.28
CA ALA A 91 3.77 2.25 -10.38
C ALA A 91 4.49 1.18 -11.24
N GLU A 92 5.08 0.17 -10.61
CA GLU A 92 5.72 -0.97 -11.29
C GLU A 92 4.71 -1.81 -12.06
N SER A 93 3.56 -2.13 -11.46
CA SER A 93 2.50 -2.92 -12.10
C SER A 93 1.96 -2.25 -13.37
N LEU A 94 1.92 -0.91 -13.38
CA LEU A 94 1.50 -0.10 -14.53
C LEU A 94 2.66 0.21 -15.47
N GLY A 95 3.89 -0.06 -15.05
CA GLY A 95 5.13 0.23 -15.79
C GLY A 95 5.39 1.72 -15.97
N PHE A 96 5.00 2.56 -14.99
CA PHE A 96 5.15 4.01 -14.98
C PHE A 96 6.59 4.47 -15.20
N GLY A 97 7.55 3.73 -14.64
CA GLY A 97 8.97 4.00 -14.81
C GLY A 97 9.39 4.17 -16.28
N ARG A 98 8.73 3.54 -17.25
CA ARG A 98 9.08 3.66 -18.68
C ARG A 98 8.77 5.04 -19.27
N PHE A 99 7.84 5.79 -18.69
CA PHE A 99 7.34 7.06 -19.20
C PHE A 99 8.02 8.28 -18.57
N VAL A 100 8.75 8.09 -17.46
CA VAL A 100 9.40 9.20 -16.74
C VAL A 100 10.46 9.89 -17.59
N LEU A 101 10.40 11.22 -17.62
CA LEU A 101 11.40 12.11 -18.17
C LEU A 101 12.40 12.47 -17.07
N LEU A 102 13.63 12.01 -17.24
CA LEU A 102 14.75 12.24 -16.33
C LEU A 102 15.86 13.01 -17.05
N GLY A 103 16.60 13.82 -16.29
CA GLY A 103 17.90 14.32 -16.72
C GLY A 103 18.87 13.15 -16.97
N LYS A 104 19.87 13.36 -17.85
CA LYS A 104 20.88 12.36 -18.19
C LYS A 104 21.62 11.84 -16.96
N GLY A 105 21.98 12.73 -16.03
CA GLY A 105 22.67 12.34 -14.80
C GLY A 105 21.82 11.40 -13.96
N GLU A 106 20.56 11.77 -13.73
CA GLU A 106 19.60 10.99 -12.95
C GLU A 106 19.34 9.62 -13.59
N GLU A 107 19.16 9.58 -14.92
CA GLU A 107 18.99 8.34 -15.68
C GLU A 107 20.18 7.39 -15.48
N LEU A 108 21.42 7.89 -15.59
CA LEU A 108 22.65 7.09 -15.47
C LEU A 108 22.83 6.49 -14.08
N THR A 109 22.32 7.17 -13.04
CA THR A 109 22.35 6.67 -11.66
C THR A 109 21.20 5.72 -11.32
N GLY A 110 20.37 5.35 -12.29
CA GLY A 110 19.25 4.43 -12.08
C GLY A 110 18.01 5.07 -11.47
N GLY A 111 17.84 6.40 -11.58
CA GLY A 111 16.69 7.11 -11.01
C GLY A 111 15.33 6.54 -11.45
N ARG A 112 15.24 5.98 -12.66
CA ARG A 112 14.01 5.40 -13.25
C ARG A 112 13.42 4.25 -12.43
N THR A 113 14.25 3.55 -11.66
CA THR A 113 13.84 2.42 -10.81
C THR A 113 13.98 2.74 -9.32
N ARG A 114 14.20 4.03 -8.96
CA ARG A 114 14.32 4.43 -7.57
C ARG A 114 12.92 4.42 -6.92
N PRO A 115 12.75 3.78 -5.75
CA PRO A 115 11.47 3.69 -5.05
C PRO A 115 10.77 5.05 -4.85
N ALA A 116 11.43 6.00 -4.18
CA ALA A 116 10.89 7.33 -3.95
C ALA A 116 10.35 7.98 -5.25
N LEU A 117 11.17 8.01 -6.30
CA LEU A 117 10.76 8.60 -7.58
C LEU A 117 9.55 7.92 -8.23
N LEU A 118 9.43 6.59 -8.11
CA LEU A 118 8.27 5.88 -8.63
C LEU A 118 7.00 6.17 -7.81
N ALA A 119 7.13 6.33 -6.48
CA ALA A 119 6.03 6.76 -5.63
C ALA A 119 5.59 8.18 -5.99
N ASP A 120 6.53 9.13 -6.10
CA ASP A 120 6.26 10.53 -6.45
C ASP A 120 5.54 10.63 -7.80
N VAL A 121 5.95 9.84 -8.80
CA VAL A 121 5.31 9.80 -10.12
C VAL A 121 3.90 9.21 -10.04
N PHE A 122 3.67 8.22 -9.17
CA PHE A 122 2.34 7.66 -8.97
C PHE A 122 1.37 8.73 -8.41
N GLU A 123 1.78 9.42 -7.35
CA GLU A 123 1.00 10.51 -6.76
C GLU A 123 0.80 11.64 -7.75
N SER A 124 1.86 12.04 -8.46
CA SER A 124 1.79 13.07 -9.49
C SER A 124 0.79 12.74 -10.60
N PHE A 125 0.71 11.46 -11.01
CA PHE A 125 -0.29 11.01 -11.98
C PHE A 125 -1.71 11.12 -11.43
N VAL A 126 -1.93 10.73 -10.16
CA VAL A 126 -3.23 10.89 -9.49
C VAL A 126 -3.62 12.37 -9.40
N GLY A 127 -2.69 13.24 -9.02
CA GLY A 127 -2.90 14.69 -8.96
C GLY A 127 -3.23 15.29 -10.33
N ALA A 128 -2.54 14.86 -11.39
CA ALA A 128 -2.86 15.26 -12.76
C ALA A 128 -4.24 14.78 -13.21
N LEU A 129 -4.58 13.52 -12.95
CA LEU A 129 -5.87 12.95 -13.32
C LEU A 129 -7.03 13.68 -12.62
N TYR A 130 -6.86 14.00 -11.34
CA TYR A 130 -7.80 14.78 -10.56
C TYR A 130 -8.03 16.18 -11.15
N LEU A 131 -6.96 16.89 -11.50
CA LEU A 131 -7.06 18.23 -12.09
C LEU A 131 -7.69 18.20 -13.50
N ASP A 132 -7.43 17.15 -14.28
CA ASP A 132 -7.94 17.02 -15.65
C ASP A 132 -9.42 16.63 -15.70
N GLN A 133 -9.87 15.74 -14.81
CA GLN A 133 -11.19 15.07 -14.94
C GLN A 133 -11.98 14.95 -13.63
N GLY A 134 -11.41 15.31 -12.49
CA GLY A 134 -12.07 15.27 -11.19
C GLY A 134 -12.00 13.91 -10.48
N LEU A 135 -12.65 13.87 -9.31
CA LEU A 135 -12.49 12.78 -8.34
C LEU A 135 -13.09 11.44 -8.82
N GLU A 136 -14.20 11.46 -9.57
CA GLU A 136 -14.83 10.22 -10.05
C GLU A 136 -13.91 9.42 -10.96
N THR A 137 -13.17 10.10 -11.85
CA THR A 137 -12.22 9.43 -12.73
C THR A 137 -11.05 8.82 -11.95
N VAL A 138 -10.61 9.49 -10.88
CA VAL A 138 -9.60 8.95 -9.97
C VAL A 138 -10.11 7.69 -9.27
N ARG A 139 -11.36 7.70 -8.77
CA ARG A 139 -11.97 6.50 -8.16
C ARG A 139 -11.99 5.33 -9.14
N CYS A 140 -12.48 5.54 -10.36
CA CYS A 140 -12.48 4.51 -11.41
C CYS A 140 -11.06 3.99 -11.71
N PHE A 141 -10.06 4.86 -11.71
CA PHE A 141 -8.66 4.44 -11.89
C PHE A 141 -8.19 3.54 -10.74
N LEU A 142 -8.43 3.95 -9.48
CA LEU A 142 -8.02 3.17 -8.31
C LEU A 142 -8.77 1.83 -8.20
N ASP A 143 -10.08 1.80 -8.51
CA ASP A 143 -10.91 0.59 -8.52
C ASP A 143 -10.38 -0.46 -9.51
N ASN A 144 -9.88 -0.02 -10.67
CA ASN A 144 -9.43 -0.93 -11.72
C ASN A 144 -7.97 -1.37 -11.56
N HIS A 145 -7.13 -0.55 -10.92
CA HIS A 145 -5.68 -0.75 -10.96
C HIS A 145 -5.01 -0.86 -9.59
N VAL A 146 -5.63 -0.35 -8.53
CA VAL A 146 -5.03 -0.29 -7.20
C VAL A 146 -5.74 -1.25 -6.25
N PHE A 147 -7.03 -1.09 -6.01
CA PHE A 147 -7.74 -1.90 -5.02
C PHE A 147 -7.71 -3.41 -5.28
N PRO A 148 -7.77 -3.92 -6.53
CA PRO A 148 -7.58 -5.35 -6.80
C PRO A 148 -6.22 -5.88 -6.30
N LEU A 149 -5.16 -5.06 -6.39
CA LEU A 149 -3.84 -5.41 -5.86
C LEU A 149 -3.83 -5.36 -4.33
N VAL A 150 -4.48 -4.37 -3.72
CA VAL A 150 -4.57 -4.26 -2.25
C VAL A 150 -5.29 -5.46 -1.64
N GLU A 151 -6.36 -5.93 -2.27
CA GLU A 151 -7.13 -7.10 -1.84
C GLU A 151 -6.34 -8.40 -2.02
N THR A 152 -5.65 -8.54 -3.16
CA THR A 152 -4.92 -9.78 -3.50
C THR A 152 -3.57 -9.91 -2.76
N ASP A 153 -2.89 -8.80 -2.45
CA ASP A 153 -1.57 -8.80 -1.78
C ASP A 153 -1.68 -9.17 -0.28
N GLY A 154 -2.87 -9.55 0.20
CA GLY A 154 -3.11 -10.03 1.56
C GLY A 154 -2.88 -8.97 2.64
N LYS A 155 -2.48 -7.74 2.29
CA LYS A 155 -2.25 -6.64 3.24
C LYS A 155 -3.53 -6.22 3.95
N LEU A 156 -4.65 -6.14 3.21
CA LEU A 156 -5.97 -5.98 3.78
C LEU A 156 -6.26 -7.12 4.75
N GLN A 157 -6.13 -8.38 4.34
CA GLN A 157 -6.36 -9.53 5.23
C GLN A 157 -5.42 -9.55 6.46
N MET A 158 -4.15 -9.19 6.30
CA MET A 158 -3.13 -9.21 7.36
C MET A 158 -3.33 -8.06 8.37
N GLN A 159 -3.83 -6.89 7.93
CA GLN A 159 -4.14 -5.76 8.81
C GLN A 159 -5.59 -5.76 9.34
N MET A 160 -6.52 -6.40 8.63
CA MET A 160 -7.85 -6.77 9.13
C MET A 160 -7.79 -7.79 10.27
N SER A 161 -6.60 -8.36 10.49
CA SER A 161 -6.27 -9.41 11.44
C SER A 161 -5.32 -8.88 12.52
N ASP A 162 -5.62 -7.76 13.18
CA ASP A 162 -4.89 -7.38 14.41
C ASP A 162 -5.39 -8.19 15.62
N PHE A 163 -5.47 -9.50 15.42
CA PHE A 163 -5.92 -10.48 16.40
C PHE A 163 -5.06 -10.45 17.66
N LYS A 164 -3.79 -10.04 17.55
CA LYS A 164 -2.89 -9.84 18.69
C LYS A 164 -3.40 -8.75 19.61
N THR A 165 -3.82 -7.61 19.05
CA THR A 165 -4.41 -6.51 19.83
C THR A 165 -5.80 -6.87 20.34
N GLU A 166 -6.67 -7.44 19.50
CA GLU A 166 -8.02 -7.89 19.93
C GLU A 166 -7.92 -8.91 21.08
N LEU A 167 -7.03 -9.90 20.99
CA LEU A 167 -6.80 -10.88 22.04
C LEU A 167 -6.23 -10.22 23.30
N GLN A 168 -5.30 -9.27 23.16
CA GLN A 168 -4.71 -8.57 24.30
C GLN A 168 -5.75 -7.73 25.05
N GLU A 169 -6.62 -7.03 24.33
CA GLU A 169 -7.74 -6.26 24.92
C GLU A 169 -8.75 -7.17 25.61
N LEU A 170 -9.12 -8.29 24.98
CA LEU A 170 -10.06 -9.26 25.56
C LEU A 170 -9.53 -9.86 26.86
N ILE A 171 -8.25 -10.27 26.89
CA ILE A 171 -7.60 -10.83 28.08
C ILE A 171 -7.46 -9.79 29.18
N GLN A 172 -7.11 -8.53 28.85
CA GLN A 172 -7.05 -7.44 29.82
C GLN A 172 -8.42 -7.11 30.41
N HIS A 173 -9.47 -7.04 29.57
CA HIS A 173 -10.84 -6.77 30.00
C HIS A 173 -11.35 -7.81 30.99
N HIS A 174 -11.05 -9.09 30.76
CA HIS A 174 -11.49 -10.20 31.61
C HIS A 174 -10.52 -10.50 32.77
N GLY A 175 -9.39 -9.78 32.87
CA GLY A 175 -8.39 -9.98 33.91
C GLY A 175 -7.69 -11.35 33.86
N LEU A 176 -7.59 -11.96 32.68
CA LEU A 176 -7.17 -13.37 32.51
C LEU A 176 -5.64 -13.58 32.54
N GLY A 177 -4.84 -12.50 32.61
CA GLY A 177 -3.38 -12.55 32.79
C GLY A 177 -2.58 -11.93 31.64
N THR A 178 -1.34 -12.39 31.45
CA THR A 178 -0.43 -11.91 30.39
C THR A 178 -0.25 -12.95 29.29
N LEU A 179 -0.25 -12.48 28.05
CA LEU A 179 -0.01 -13.30 26.87
C LEU A 179 1.48 -13.38 26.55
N GLU A 180 1.97 -14.58 26.23
CA GLU A 180 3.32 -14.79 25.72
C GLU A 180 3.27 -15.47 24.35
N TYR A 181 4.00 -14.93 23.38
CA TYR A 181 4.14 -15.51 22.06
C TYR A 181 5.50 -16.20 21.94
N ARG A 182 5.51 -17.44 21.46
CA ARG A 182 6.73 -18.23 21.27
C ARG A 182 6.78 -18.74 19.85
N ILE A 183 7.93 -18.58 19.19
CA ILE A 183 8.20 -19.26 17.93
C ILE A 183 8.66 -20.67 18.28
N ILE A 184 7.80 -21.64 18.01
CA ILE A 184 8.04 -23.05 18.32
C ILE A 184 8.75 -23.76 17.17
N GLU A 185 8.69 -23.19 15.96
CA GLU A 185 9.30 -23.81 14.79
C GLU A 185 9.63 -22.80 13.70
N GLU A 186 10.70 -23.07 12.97
CA GLU A 186 11.09 -22.34 11.77
C GLU A 186 11.45 -23.37 10.68
N ARG A 187 10.72 -23.35 9.57
CA ARG A 187 10.81 -24.33 8.47
C ARG A 187 11.13 -23.63 7.15
N GLY A 188 11.65 -24.39 6.19
CA GLY A 188 11.87 -23.92 4.81
C GLY A 188 13.21 -23.20 4.59
N PRO A 189 13.59 -22.99 3.31
CA PRO A 189 14.82 -22.29 2.94
C PRO A 189 14.70 -20.80 3.22
N ALA A 190 15.83 -20.07 3.27
CA ALA A 190 15.85 -18.66 3.67
C ALA A 190 14.94 -17.74 2.84
N HIS A 191 14.65 -18.11 1.59
CA HIS A 191 13.77 -17.37 0.67
C HIS A 191 12.28 -17.78 0.75
N GLU A 192 11.96 -18.87 1.46
CA GLU A 192 10.60 -19.37 1.71
C GLU A 192 10.49 -19.88 3.16
N ARG A 193 10.91 -19.05 4.11
CA ARG A 193 10.93 -19.42 5.52
C ARG A 193 9.53 -19.29 6.10
N GLU A 194 9.05 -20.37 6.70
CA GLU A 194 7.80 -20.44 7.43
C GLU A 194 8.10 -20.43 8.94
N PHE A 195 7.42 -19.54 9.66
CA PHE A 195 7.48 -19.44 11.11
C PHE A 195 6.21 -20.01 11.69
N VAL A 196 6.33 -20.78 12.76
CA VAL A 196 5.20 -21.28 13.53
C VAL A 196 5.25 -20.65 14.91
N SER A 197 4.21 -19.90 15.24
CA SER A 197 4.03 -19.25 16.53
C SER A 197 2.91 -19.89 17.31
N GLU A 198 3.04 -19.86 18.62
CA GLU A 198 2.01 -20.30 19.54
C GLU A 198 1.86 -19.26 20.66
N VAL A 199 0.60 -18.95 21.00
CA VAL A 199 0.25 -18.00 22.05
C VAL A 199 -0.13 -18.73 23.32
N TYR A 200 0.48 -18.32 24.42
CA TYR A 200 0.32 -18.90 25.74
C TYR A 200 -0.28 -17.89 26.70
N MET A 201 -1.14 -18.39 27.58
CA MET A 201 -1.58 -17.68 28.78
C MET A 201 -1.15 -18.51 29.99
N ALA A 202 -0.23 -17.94 30.78
CA ALA A 202 0.52 -18.67 31.80
C ALA A 202 1.24 -19.91 31.24
N SER A 203 0.67 -21.10 31.41
CA SER A 203 1.23 -22.37 30.92
C SER A 203 0.34 -23.10 29.91
N GLN A 204 -0.81 -22.52 29.56
CA GLN A 204 -1.76 -23.12 28.62
C GLN A 204 -1.59 -22.48 27.24
N SER A 205 -1.45 -23.33 26.22
CA SER A 205 -1.52 -22.90 24.82
C SER A 205 -2.97 -22.56 24.45
N LEU A 206 -3.17 -21.31 24.01
CA LEU A 206 -4.47 -20.81 23.59
C LEU A 206 -4.68 -20.97 22.07
N GLY A 207 -3.61 -20.85 21.28
CA GLY A 207 -3.71 -20.92 19.82
C GLY A 207 -2.36 -21.03 19.13
N ARG A 208 -2.35 -21.62 17.94
CA ARG A 208 -1.17 -21.82 17.10
C ARG A 208 -1.43 -21.28 15.70
N GLY A 209 -0.43 -20.62 15.12
CA GLY A 209 -0.49 -20.07 13.78
C GLY A 209 0.84 -20.15 13.05
N ASN A 210 0.79 -20.15 11.73
CA ASN A 210 1.94 -20.15 10.86
C ASN A 210 1.93 -18.92 9.93
N GLY A 211 3.10 -18.51 9.46
CA GLY A 211 3.24 -17.36 8.56
C GLY A 211 4.63 -17.26 7.96
N ARG A 212 4.77 -16.45 6.90
CA ARG A 212 6.05 -16.18 6.21
C ARG A 212 6.93 -15.21 6.98
N SER A 213 6.40 -14.59 8.03
CA SER A 213 7.14 -13.80 9.01
C SER A 213 6.74 -14.17 10.43
N LYS A 214 7.60 -13.87 11.41
CA LYS A 214 7.28 -14.04 12.84
C LYS A 214 6.01 -13.29 13.23
N LYS A 215 5.84 -12.06 12.73
CA LYS A 215 4.66 -11.22 13.00
C LYS A 215 3.37 -11.85 12.45
N GLU A 216 3.43 -12.42 11.25
CA GLU A 216 2.29 -13.10 10.64
C GLU A 216 1.89 -14.35 11.42
N ALA A 217 2.88 -15.18 11.79
CA ALA A 217 2.64 -16.38 12.58
C ALA A 217 1.99 -16.04 13.94
N GLU A 218 2.43 -14.97 14.59
CA GLU A 218 1.86 -14.48 15.84
C GLU A 218 0.41 -13.99 15.70
N GLN A 219 0.09 -13.27 14.62
CA GLN A 219 -1.30 -12.85 14.35
C GLN A 219 -2.21 -14.04 14.13
N GLN A 220 -1.77 -15.06 13.38
CA GLN A 220 -2.53 -16.28 13.17
C GLN A 220 -2.71 -17.09 14.46
N ALA A 221 -1.69 -17.12 15.33
CA ALA A 221 -1.80 -17.75 16.64
C ALA A 221 -2.84 -17.04 17.52
N ALA A 222 -2.88 -15.70 17.46
CA ALA A 222 -3.88 -14.91 18.16
C ALA A 222 -5.31 -15.12 17.60
N ALA A 223 -5.44 -15.28 16.28
CA ALA A 223 -6.72 -15.59 15.62
C ALA A 223 -7.31 -16.91 16.13
N ALA A 224 -6.48 -17.96 16.18
CA ALA A 224 -6.86 -19.27 16.69
C ALA A 224 -7.27 -19.21 18.17
N ALA A 225 -6.57 -18.41 18.97
CA ALA A 225 -6.91 -18.19 20.38
C ALA A 225 -8.25 -17.46 20.56
N LEU A 226 -8.51 -16.42 19.77
CA LEU A 226 -9.79 -15.69 19.80
C LEU A 226 -10.98 -16.58 19.43
N LEU A 227 -10.84 -17.41 18.38
CA LEU A 227 -11.85 -18.39 17.99
C LEU A 227 -12.17 -19.35 19.13
N ARG A 228 -11.13 -19.90 19.75
CA ARG A 228 -11.27 -20.82 20.89
C ARG A 228 -11.98 -20.16 22.08
N LEU A 229 -11.61 -18.94 22.43
CA LEU A 229 -12.23 -18.21 23.54
C LEU A 229 -13.70 -17.85 23.27
N LYS A 230 -14.06 -17.60 22.00
CA LYS A 230 -15.46 -17.40 21.58
C LYS A 230 -16.28 -18.71 21.65
N GLU A 231 -15.66 -19.87 21.40
CA GLU A 231 -16.31 -21.18 21.54
C GLU A 231 -16.46 -21.64 23.00
N ASP A 232 -15.49 -21.30 23.86
CA ASP A 232 -15.49 -21.64 25.29
C ASP A 232 -16.42 -20.73 26.14
N GLY A 233 -17.11 -19.76 25.52
CA GLY A 233 -18.20 -18.99 26.13
C GLY A 233 -17.76 -17.87 27.08
N ALA A 234 -16.74 -17.10 26.69
CA ALA A 234 -16.43 -15.79 27.29
C ALA A 234 -17.33 -14.67 26.71
#